data_AF-A0AAU1SL09-F1
#
_entry.id   AF-A0AAU1SL09-F1
#
_cell.length_a   1.000
_cell.length_b   1.000
_cell.length_c   1.000
_cell.angle_alpha   90.00
_cell.angle_beta   90.00
_cell.angle_gamma   90.00
#
_symmetry.space_group_name_H-M   'P 1'
#
loop_
_entity.id
_entity.type
_entity.pdbx_description
1 polymer ?
#
loop_
_entity_poly.entity_id
_entity_poly.type
_entity_poly.pdbx_seq_one_letter_code
_entity_poly.pdbx_strand_id
1 'polypeptide(L)'
;MDAGDLATWVGSGFGAGAFGAAAWTLASQRKQLSEQQQFIAEQLRFMAEQSQNLSLERDELKAVATERRRRQAEGVRMHVLREYTTVRDPARGSGRNRRILRTPNGFTVTVTNASAEPVHVVSVRFGPHGCQHARMLGRDGAYVTNAPPLGVPVALIGVGEQFSFSSESGIAHQGARPLLLFTDNDGVPWQRDATGDLREVLPPT
;
A
#
# COMPACT_ATOMS: atom_id res chain seq x y z
N MET A 1 -91.27 -1.83 -51.00
CA MET A 1 -90.56 -1.47 -49.75
C MET A 1 -89.26 -2.24 -49.76
N ASP A 2 -88.20 -1.54 -50.17
CA ASP A 2 -86.91 -2.08 -50.55
C ASP A 2 -86.03 -2.36 -49.33
N ALA A 3 -85.86 -3.65 -49.01
CA ALA A 3 -84.95 -4.12 -47.96
C ALA A 3 -83.47 -4.09 -48.37
N GLY A 4 -83.16 -3.66 -49.59
CA GLY A 4 -81.79 -3.63 -50.15
C GLY A 4 -80.97 -2.38 -49.82
N ASP A 5 -81.60 -1.26 -49.47
CA ASP A 5 -80.91 0.03 -49.32
C ASP A 5 -80.48 0.33 -47.87
N LEU A 6 -80.99 -0.45 -46.90
CA LEU A 6 -80.64 -0.35 -45.48
C LEU A 6 -79.33 -1.08 -45.14
N ALA A 7 -78.97 -2.11 -45.92
CA ALA A 7 -77.75 -2.89 -45.72
C ALA A 7 -76.47 -2.14 -46.14
N THR A 8 -76.57 -1.24 -47.12
CA THR A 8 -75.42 -0.50 -47.67
C THR A 8 -74.99 0.67 -46.79
N TRP A 9 -75.92 1.27 -46.05
CA TRP A 9 -75.64 2.38 -45.12
C TRP A 9 -75.01 1.91 -43.80
N VAL A 10 -75.43 0.74 -43.30
CA VAL A 10 -74.82 0.15 -42.10
C VAL A 10 -73.40 -0.36 -42.40
N GLY A 11 -73.15 -0.92 -43.58
CA GLY A 11 -71.81 -1.38 -43.99
C GLY A 11 -70.75 -0.27 -44.13
N SER A 12 -71.15 0.93 -44.55
CA SER A 12 -70.25 2.08 -44.72
C SER A 12 -69.89 2.76 -43.38
N GLY A 13 -70.76 2.67 -42.36
CA GLY A 13 -70.45 3.11 -41.00
C GLY A 13 -69.44 2.23 -40.26
N PHE A 14 -69.49 0.90 -40.44
CA PHE A 14 -68.56 -0.03 -39.80
C PHE A 14 -67.14 0.00 -40.41
N GLY A 15 -67.00 0.26 -41.72
CA GLY A 15 -65.70 0.43 -42.37
C GLY A 15 -64.92 1.65 -41.85
N ALA A 16 -65.59 2.79 -41.67
CA ALA A 16 -64.96 4.00 -41.15
C ALA A 16 -64.54 3.87 -39.66
N GLY A 17 -65.33 3.15 -38.86
CA GLY A 17 -65.00 2.86 -37.46
C GLY A 17 -63.75 1.99 -37.29
N ALA A 18 -63.56 0.99 -38.17
CA ALA A 18 -62.40 0.10 -38.12
C ALA A 18 -61.08 0.81 -38.47
N PHE A 19 -61.08 1.70 -39.46
CA PHE A 19 -59.91 2.53 -39.79
C PHE A 19 -59.56 3.52 -38.65
N GLY A 20 -60.57 4.11 -38.01
CA GLY A 20 -60.38 4.98 -36.84
C GLY A 20 -59.77 4.24 -35.64
N ALA A 21 -60.28 3.04 -35.33
CA ALA A 21 -59.74 2.20 -34.26
C ALA A 21 -58.31 1.73 -34.55
N ALA A 22 -57.98 1.38 -35.80
CA ALA A 22 -56.62 1.00 -36.19
C ALA A 22 -55.65 2.19 -36.11
N ALA A 23 -56.07 3.38 -36.55
CA ALA A 23 -55.27 4.61 -36.44
C ALA A 23 -55.04 5.03 -34.97
N TRP A 24 -56.05 4.90 -34.11
CA TRP A 24 -55.94 5.18 -32.69
C TRP A 24 -55.01 4.19 -31.98
N THR A 25 -55.08 2.91 -32.34
CA THR A 25 -54.20 1.86 -31.80
C THR A 25 -52.74 2.09 -32.21
N LEU A 26 -52.49 2.45 -33.48
CA LEU A 26 -51.16 2.81 -33.98
C LEU A 26 -50.61 4.08 -33.29
N ALA A 27 -51.46 5.08 -33.05
CA ALA A 27 -51.07 6.29 -32.31
C ALA A 27 -50.74 5.97 -30.84
N SER A 28 -51.52 5.10 -30.20
CA SER A 28 -51.29 4.62 -28.83
C SER A 28 -49.97 3.84 -28.70
N GLN A 29 -49.68 2.95 -29.65
CA GLN A 29 -48.43 2.17 -29.65
C GLN A 29 -47.20 3.05 -29.86
N ARG A 30 -47.29 4.09 -30.71
CA ARG A 30 -46.20 5.08 -30.86
C ARG A 30 -45.91 5.83 -29.56
N LYS A 31 -46.95 6.18 -28.81
CA LYS A 31 -46.81 6.84 -27.50
C LYS A 31 -46.08 5.93 -26.49
N GLN A 32 -46.46 4.67 -26.40
CA GLN A 32 -45.78 3.69 -25.54
C GLN A 32 -44.31 3.48 -25.92
N LEU A 33 -44.00 3.47 -27.22
CA LEU A 33 -42.60 3.37 -27.69
C LEU A 33 -41.78 4.61 -27.30
N SER A 34 -42.34 5.82 -27.38
CA SER A 34 -41.64 7.03 -26.93
C SER A 34 -41.42 7.05 -25.42
N GLU A 35 -42.39 6.56 -24.63
CA GLU A 35 -42.28 6.44 -23.18
C GLU A 35 -41.22 5.38 -22.78
N GLN A 36 -41.17 4.25 -23.49
CA GLN A 36 -40.13 3.23 -23.28
C GLN A 36 -38.74 3.72 -23.64
N GLN A 37 -38.59 4.47 -24.75
CA GLN A 37 -37.31 5.07 -25.13
C GLN A 37 -36.82 6.07 -24.08
N GLN A 38 -37.72 6.90 -23.55
CA GLN A 38 -37.39 7.84 -22.49
C GLN A 38 -36.96 7.09 -21.21
N PHE A 39 -37.70 6.05 -20.82
CA PHE A 39 -37.35 5.24 -19.66
C PHE A 39 -35.98 4.56 -19.81
N ILE A 40 -35.67 3.99 -20.98
CA ILE A 40 -34.35 3.39 -21.26
C ILE A 40 -33.24 4.45 -21.19
N ALA A 41 -33.46 5.64 -21.75
CA ALA A 41 -32.48 6.72 -21.69
C ALA A 41 -32.22 7.17 -20.24
N GLU A 42 -33.27 7.27 -19.42
CA GLU A 42 -33.16 7.58 -17.99
C GLU A 42 -32.42 6.47 -17.23
N GLN A 43 -32.70 5.20 -17.50
CA GLN A 43 -31.98 4.08 -16.89
C GLN A 43 -30.51 4.05 -17.26
N LEU A 44 -30.17 4.25 -18.53
CA LEU A 44 -28.77 4.29 -18.98
C LEU A 44 -28.02 5.45 -18.32
N ARG A 45 -28.65 6.61 -18.22
CA ARG A 45 -28.09 7.77 -17.51
C ARG A 45 -27.88 7.46 -16.03
N PHE A 46 -28.86 6.89 -15.35
CA PHE A 46 -28.74 6.51 -13.94
C PHE A 46 -27.61 5.49 -13.73
N MET A 47 -27.51 4.46 -14.57
CA MET A 47 -26.44 3.47 -14.48
C MET A 47 -25.06 4.09 -14.74
N ALA A 48 -24.96 5.03 -15.69
CA ALA A 48 -23.73 5.78 -15.93
C ALA A 48 -23.31 6.58 -14.68
N GLU A 49 -24.24 7.32 -14.08
CA GLU A 49 -24.01 8.08 -12.85
C GLU A 49 -23.60 7.17 -11.67
N GLN A 50 -24.26 6.02 -11.49
CA GLN A 50 -23.89 5.04 -10.46
C GLN A 50 -22.49 4.45 -10.69
N SER A 51 -22.17 4.09 -11.94
CA SER A 51 -20.83 3.55 -12.27
C SER A 51 -19.72 4.57 -12.04
N GLN A 52 -19.99 5.85 -12.32
CA GLN A 52 -19.06 6.95 -12.07
C GLN A 52 -18.82 7.11 -10.57
N ASN A 53 -19.88 7.12 -9.76
CA ASN A 53 -19.75 7.21 -8.30
C ASN A 53 -18.94 6.04 -7.72
N LEU A 54 -19.24 4.81 -8.12
CA LEU A 54 -18.50 3.62 -7.68
C LEU A 54 -17.02 3.66 -8.09
N SER A 55 -16.70 4.25 -9.24
CA SER A 55 -15.30 4.41 -9.67
C SER A 55 -14.55 5.39 -8.75
N LEU A 56 -15.19 6.51 -8.39
CA LEU A 56 -14.62 7.51 -7.48
C LEU A 56 -14.42 6.94 -6.08
N GLU A 57 -15.41 6.21 -5.55
CA GLU A 57 -15.29 5.56 -4.23
C GLU A 57 -14.15 4.54 -4.19
N ARG A 58 -13.98 3.75 -5.26
CA ARG A 58 -12.86 2.80 -5.36
C ARG A 58 -11.52 3.50 -5.38
N ASP A 59 -11.41 4.61 -6.10
CA ASP A 59 -10.18 5.37 -6.19
C ASP A 59 -9.85 6.05 -4.85
N GLU A 60 -10.85 6.57 -4.14
CA GLU A 60 -10.70 7.09 -2.78
C GLU A 60 -10.23 6.01 -1.80
N LEU A 61 -10.86 4.84 -1.80
CA LEU A 61 -10.47 3.72 -0.93
C LEU A 61 -9.03 3.26 -1.21
N LYS A 62 -8.61 3.22 -2.48
CA LYS A 62 -7.23 2.91 -2.87
C LYS A 62 -6.25 3.97 -2.39
N ALA A 63 -6.61 5.25 -2.49
CA ALA A 63 -5.78 6.35 -2.01
C ALA A 63 -5.60 6.28 -0.50
N VAL A 64 -6.68 6.06 0.26
CA VAL A 64 -6.66 5.89 1.72
C VAL A 64 -5.83 4.67 2.13
N ALA A 65 -6.00 3.53 1.46
CA ALA A 65 -5.20 2.33 1.73
C ALA A 65 -3.71 2.56 1.47
N THR A 66 -3.37 3.26 0.39
CA THR A 66 -1.97 3.60 0.07
C THR A 66 -1.37 4.56 1.09
N GLU A 67 -2.13 5.56 1.53
CA GLU A 67 -1.70 6.49 2.56
C GLU A 67 -1.49 5.81 3.92
N ARG A 68 -2.38 4.88 4.33
CA ARG A 68 -2.21 4.11 5.57
C ARG A 68 -0.92 3.27 5.54
N ARG A 69 -0.69 2.54 4.44
CA ARG A 69 0.52 1.72 4.25
C ARG A 69 1.78 2.57 4.31
N ARG A 70 1.79 3.71 3.60
CA ARG A 70 2.91 4.65 3.63
C ARG A 70 3.17 5.18 5.03
N ARG A 71 2.13 5.62 5.75
CA ARG A 71 2.24 6.14 7.12
C ARG A 71 2.78 5.10 8.10
N GLN A 72 2.38 3.83 7.95
CA GLN A 72 2.92 2.74 8.75
C GLN A 72 4.43 2.59 8.51
N ALA A 73 4.85 2.50 7.25
CA ALA A 73 6.25 2.36 6.88
C ALA A 73 7.10 3.59 7.28
N GLU A 74 6.52 4.79 7.25
CA GLU A 74 7.14 6.03 7.72
C GLU A 74 7.40 6.00 9.25
N GLY A 75 6.53 5.32 10.01
CA GLY A 75 6.66 5.10 11.45
C GLY A 75 7.86 4.21 11.84
N VAL A 76 8.40 3.40 10.94
CA VAL A 76 9.60 2.59 11.20
C VAL A 76 10.85 3.46 11.07
N ARG A 77 11.54 3.71 12.19
CA ARG A 77 12.74 4.55 12.24
C ARG A 77 14.00 3.71 12.30
N MET A 78 15.05 4.20 11.66
CA MET A 78 16.39 3.61 11.69
C MET A 78 17.39 4.64 12.20
N HIS A 79 18.12 4.29 13.25
CA HIS A 79 19.21 5.09 13.78
C HIS A 79 20.54 4.34 13.63
N VAL A 80 21.48 4.94 12.90
CA VAL A 80 22.76 4.31 12.59
C VAL A 80 23.86 4.87 13.49
N LEU A 81 24.52 3.99 14.24
CA LEU A 81 25.71 4.30 15.01
C LEU A 81 26.93 3.63 14.36
N ARG A 82 27.98 4.41 14.13
CA ARG A 82 29.29 3.89 13.73
C ARG A 82 30.08 3.52 14.97
N GLU A 83 30.56 2.29 15.01
CA GLU A 83 31.45 1.82 16.05
C GLU A 83 32.90 2.10 15.66
N TYR A 84 33.71 2.49 16.64
CA TYR A 84 35.12 2.77 16.42
C TYR A 84 35.94 1.87 17.34
N THR A 85 36.94 1.21 16.78
CA THR A 85 37.96 0.54 17.59
C THR A 85 39.15 1.47 17.82
N THR A 86 39.73 1.39 19.00
CA THR A 86 40.95 2.13 19.33
C THR A 86 42.16 1.26 19.05
N VAL A 87 42.89 1.58 17.98
CA VAL A 87 44.15 0.90 17.65
C VAL A 87 45.31 1.72 18.22
N ARG A 88 46.25 1.03 18.86
CA ARG A 88 47.51 1.66 19.29
C ARG A 88 48.39 1.84 18.06
N ASP A 89 48.84 3.07 17.83
CA ASP A 89 49.77 3.39 16.75
C ASP A 89 51.11 2.68 16.98
N PRO A 90 51.49 1.68 16.14
CA PRO A 90 52.72 0.93 16.33
C PRO A 90 53.97 1.73 15.93
N ALA A 91 53.83 2.82 15.16
CA ALA A 91 54.95 3.59 14.63
C ALA A 91 55.58 4.54 15.67
N ARG A 92 54.87 4.86 16.75
CA ARG A 92 55.41 5.63 17.88
C ARG A 92 55.71 4.67 19.03
N GLY A 93 57.00 4.47 19.29
CA GLY A 93 57.54 3.59 20.33
C GLY A 93 56.89 3.77 21.71
N SER A 94 57.18 2.85 22.62
CA SER A 94 56.45 2.55 23.88
C SER A 94 56.28 3.69 24.91
N GLY A 95 56.69 4.92 24.62
CA GLY A 95 56.68 6.08 25.52
C GLY A 95 55.28 6.57 25.95
N ARG A 96 55.25 7.41 26.99
CA ARG A 96 54.04 7.92 27.65
C ARG A 96 53.10 8.76 26.75
N ASN A 97 53.58 9.20 25.59
CA ASN A 97 52.79 9.93 24.57
C ASN A 97 52.27 8.99 23.47
N ARG A 98 51.40 8.02 23.83
CA ARG A 98 50.74 7.15 22.85
C ARG A 98 49.56 7.86 22.22
N ARG A 99 49.56 7.96 20.89
CA ARG A 99 48.40 8.40 20.13
C ARG A 99 47.42 7.24 19.98
N ILE A 100 46.17 7.47 20.36
CA ILE A 100 45.08 6.51 20.14
C ILE A 100 44.44 6.85 18.79
N LEU A 101 44.48 5.92 17.84
CA LEU A 101 43.77 6.06 16.56
C LEU A 101 42.39 5.43 16.71
N ARG A 102 41.35 6.18 16.35
CA ARG A 102 39.97 5.67 16.28
C ARG A 102 39.68 5.30 14.84
N THR A 103 39.46 4.02 14.61
CA THR A 103 39.33 3.44 13.27
C THR A 103 37.91 2.85 13.19
N PRO A 104 37.06 3.25 12.23
CA PRO A 104 35.68 2.76 12.11
C PRO A 104 35.60 1.23 12.01
N ASN A 105 35.17 0.55 13.05
CA ASN A 105 35.16 -0.92 13.07
C ASN A 105 33.88 -1.48 12.42
N GLY A 106 32.72 -1.02 12.86
CA GLY A 106 31.45 -1.63 12.46
C GLY A 106 30.29 -0.65 12.57
N PHE A 107 29.10 -1.20 12.44
CA PHE A 107 27.85 -0.47 12.58
C PHE A 107 26.96 -1.17 13.60
N THR A 108 26.29 -0.37 14.41
CA THR A 108 25.11 -0.79 15.16
C THR A 108 23.93 0.06 14.70
N VAL A 109 22.87 -0.62 14.29
CA VAL A 109 21.66 0.00 13.73
C VAL A 109 20.51 -0.30 14.67
N THR A 110 19.93 0.74 15.26
CA THR A 110 18.72 0.62 16.06
C THR A 110 17.52 0.85 15.17
N VAL A 111 16.60 -0.12 15.15
CA VAL A 111 15.32 -0.04 14.46
C VAL A 111 14.23 0.12 15.51
N THR A 112 13.36 1.11 15.32
CA THR A 112 12.22 1.37 16.19
C THR A 112 10.94 1.36 15.37
N ASN A 113 9.95 0.56 15.76
CA ASN A 113 8.63 0.64 15.17
C ASN A 113 7.77 1.65 15.93
N ALA A 114 7.68 2.88 15.45
CA ALA A 114 6.79 3.91 16.01
C ALA A 114 5.44 4.00 15.31
N SER A 115 5.10 3.03 14.44
CA SER A 115 3.79 2.96 13.80
C SER A 115 2.74 2.38 14.74
N ALA A 116 1.46 2.43 14.35
CA ALA A 116 0.36 1.85 15.12
C ALA A 116 0.19 0.33 14.91
N GLU A 117 0.99 -0.28 14.05
CA GLU A 117 0.86 -1.67 13.62
C GLU A 117 2.22 -2.39 13.68
N PRO A 118 2.25 -3.72 13.88
CA PRO A 118 3.51 -4.45 13.83
C PRO A 118 4.14 -4.41 12.43
N VAL A 119 5.44 -4.69 12.37
CA VAL A 119 6.15 -4.94 11.11
C VAL A 119 6.85 -6.28 11.15
N HIS A 120 6.99 -6.90 10.00
CA HIS A 120 7.43 -8.28 9.84
C HIS A 120 8.74 -8.38 9.07
N VAL A 121 9.42 -9.53 9.21
CA VAL A 121 10.61 -9.91 8.41
C VAL A 121 11.65 -8.79 8.35
N VAL A 122 12.03 -8.27 9.51
CA VAL A 122 12.93 -7.13 9.63
C VAL A 122 14.38 -7.59 9.54
N SER A 123 15.13 -7.04 8.61
CA SER A 123 16.56 -7.30 8.46
C SER A 123 17.33 -6.03 8.12
N VAL A 124 18.59 -6.01 8.53
CA VAL A 124 19.52 -4.94 8.18
C VAL A 124 20.66 -5.54 7.37
N ARG A 125 21.00 -4.91 6.25
CA ARG A 125 22.14 -5.26 5.41
C ARG A 125 23.20 -4.19 5.51
N PHE A 126 24.48 -4.59 5.44
CA PHE A 126 25.63 -3.71 5.49
C PHE A 126 26.43 -3.84 4.19
N GLY A 127 25.89 -3.27 3.10
CA GLY A 127 26.43 -3.51 1.75
C GLY A 127 26.25 -4.98 1.32
N PRO A 128 27.31 -5.68 0.87
CA PRO A 128 27.21 -7.10 0.52
C PRO A 128 27.08 -8.01 1.75
N HIS A 129 27.33 -7.49 2.95
CA HIS A 129 27.36 -8.27 4.19
C HIS A 129 25.99 -8.30 4.89
N GLY A 130 25.65 -9.44 5.46
CA GLY A 130 24.46 -9.60 6.30
C GLY A 130 24.65 -9.02 7.70
N CYS A 131 23.56 -8.85 8.44
CA CYS A 131 23.61 -8.62 9.87
C CYS A 131 23.97 -9.92 10.61
N GLN A 132 24.88 -9.84 11.59
CA GLN A 132 25.29 -11.01 12.37
C GLN A 132 24.35 -11.29 13.53
N HIS A 133 23.90 -10.24 14.22
CA HIS A 133 23.13 -10.36 15.45
C HIS A 133 22.04 -9.28 15.54
N ALA A 134 20.85 -9.69 15.95
CA ALA A 134 19.78 -8.81 16.40
C ALA A 134 19.54 -9.00 17.90
N ARG A 135 19.29 -7.91 18.63
CA ARG A 135 18.97 -7.91 20.06
C ARG A 135 17.83 -6.97 20.36
N MET A 136 16.91 -7.39 21.22
CA MET A 136 15.83 -6.53 21.70
C MET A 136 16.37 -5.48 22.67
N LEU A 137 15.92 -4.25 22.52
CA LEU A 137 16.20 -3.14 23.42
C LEU A 137 14.95 -2.83 24.26
N GLY A 138 15.15 -2.50 25.53
CA GLY A 138 14.13 -1.91 26.39
C GLY A 138 13.76 -0.50 25.95
N ARG A 139 12.72 0.07 26.55
CA ARG A 139 12.27 1.45 26.26
C ARG A 139 13.32 2.51 26.58
N ASP A 140 14.23 2.20 27.51
CA ASP A 140 15.38 3.01 27.90
C ASP A 140 16.59 2.85 26.96
N GLY A 141 16.49 1.99 25.95
CA GLY A 141 17.57 1.67 25.03
C GLY A 141 18.58 0.67 25.60
N ALA A 142 18.37 0.14 26.81
CA ALA A 142 19.23 -0.89 27.37
C ALA A 142 18.94 -2.25 26.74
N TYR A 143 19.95 -3.12 26.63
CA TYR A 143 19.73 -4.49 26.19
C TYR A 143 18.89 -5.25 27.22
N VAL A 144 17.90 -6.00 26.74
CA VAL A 144 17.10 -6.89 27.60
C VAL A 144 17.94 -8.10 27.97
N THR A 145 18.37 -8.19 29.24
CA THR A 145 19.42 -9.10 29.73
C THR A 145 19.09 -10.59 29.68
N ASN A 146 17.87 -10.99 29.35
CA ASN A 146 17.44 -12.39 29.24
C ASN A 146 16.62 -12.66 27.97
N ALA A 147 16.74 -11.81 26.95
CA ALA A 147 16.07 -12.09 25.68
C ALA A 147 16.70 -13.31 25.00
N PRO A 148 15.91 -14.24 24.45
CA PRO A 148 16.45 -15.36 23.69
C PRO A 148 17.24 -14.83 22.47
N PRO A 149 18.23 -15.59 21.98
CA PRO A 149 18.92 -15.24 20.74
C PRO A 149 17.88 -15.14 19.62
N LEU A 150 17.89 -14.01 18.93
CA LEU A 150 16.99 -13.76 17.81
C LEU A 150 17.67 -14.18 16.52
N GLY A 151 16.91 -14.86 15.66
CA GLY A 151 17.30 -15.06 14.27
C GLY A 151 17.36 -13.74 13.51
N VAL A 152 18.15 -13.73 12.43
CA VAL A 152 18.14 -12.67 11.41
C VAL A 152 17.65 -13.32 10.12
N PRO A 153 16.52 -12.88 9.53
CA PRO A 153 15.69 -11.73 9.90
C PRO A 153 14.92 -11.91 11.22
N VAL A 154 14.61 -10.78 11.88
CA VAL A 154 13.68 -10.73 13.02
C VAL A 154 12.26 -10.85 12.48
N ALA A 155 11.53 -11.88 12.90
CA ALA A 155 10.23 -12.20 12.32
C ALA A 155 9.16 -11.11 12.53
N LEU A 156 9.19 -10.43 13.68
CA LEU A 156 8.18 -9.45 14.11
C LEU A 156 8.84 -8.37 14.99
N ILE A 157 8.53 -7.11 14.73
CA ILE A 157 8.77 -5.99 15.65
C ILE A 157 7.41 -5.36 16.00
N GLY A 158 7.01 -5.51 17.25
CA GLY A 158 5.76 -4.97 17.77
C GLY A 158 5.74 -3.45 17.85
N VAL A 159 4.56 -2.90 18.15
CA VAL A 159 4.35 -1.46 18.28
C VAL A 159 5.16 -0.89 19.45
N GLY A 160 5.99 0.11 19.16
CA GLY A 160 6.87 0.77 20.13
C GLY A 160 8.13 -0.03 20.51
N GLU A 161 8.32 -1.23 19.95
CA GLU A 161 9.50 -2.05 20.22
C GLU A 161 10.73 -1.58 19.44
N GLN A 162 11.90 -1.95 19.97
CA GLN A 162 13.19 -1.54 19.45
C GLN A 162 14.15 -2.71 19.39
N PHE A 163 14.90 -2.80 18.30
CA PHE A 163 15.90 -3.84 18.09
C PHE A 163 17.21 -3.23 17.60
N SER A 164 18.32 -3.72 18.13
CA SER A 164 19.67 -3.38 17.71
C SER A 164 20.22 -4.46 16.79
N PHE A 165 20.69 -4.07 15.62
CA PHE A 165 21.31 -4.92 14.61
C PHE A 165 22.77 -4.53 14.46
N SER A 166 23.69 -5.48 14.66
CA SER A 166 25.13 -5.21 14.57
C SER A 166 25.74 -5.87 13.34
N SER A 167 26.69 -5.17 12.71
CA SER A 167 27.51 -5.70 11.63
C SER A 167 28.68 -6.52 12.17
N GLU A 168 29.34 -7.28 11.29
CA GLU A 168 30.68 -7.77 11.57
C GLU A 168 31.66 -6.62 11.78
N SER A 169 32.72 -6.89 12.54
CA SER A 169 33.87 -5.99 12.69
C SER A 169 34.61 -5.80 11.36
N GLY A 170 35.23 -4.64 11.18
CA GLY A 170 35.92 -4.23 9.95
C GLY A 170 35.04 -3.75 8.79
N ILE A 171 33.72 -3.95 8.81
CA ILE A 171 32.83 -3.60 7.68
C ILE A 171 32.77 -2.08 7.44
N ALA A 172 32.88 -1.26 8.48
CA ALA A 172 32.78 0.19 8.33
C ALA A 172 33.90 0.80 7.47
N HIS A 173 35.04 0.11 7.32
CA HIS A 173 36.12 0.54 6.43
C HIS A 173 35.81 0.37 4.94
N GLN A 174 34.87 -0.51 4.60
CA GLN A 174 34.58 -0.85 3.20
C GLN A 174 33.57 0.10 2.55
N GLY A 175 33.22 1.20 3.22
CA GLY A 175 32.21 2.15 2.72
C GLY A 175 30.78 1.60 2.68
N ALA A 176 30.53 0.47 3.35
CA ALA A 176 29.22 -0.14 3.44
C ALA A 176 28.20 0.85 4.04
N ARG A 177 27.00 0.88 3.46
CA ARG A 177 25.88 1.68 3.95
C ARG A 177 24.80 0.75 4.50
N PRO A 178 24.35 0.94 5.75
CA PRO A 178 23.23 0.19 6.28
C PRO A 178 21.95 0.40 5.44
N LEU A 179 21.26 -0.69 5.16
CA LEU A 179 19.96 -0.73 4.49
C LEU A 179 19.02 -1.58 5.33
N LEU A 180 17.92 -0.99 5.79
CA LEU A 180 16.85 -1.68 6.50
C LEU A 180 15.83 -2.21 5.49
N LEU A 181 15.45 -3.48 5.65
CA LEU A 181 14.41 -4.15 4.88
C LEU A 181 13.36 -4.66 5.86
N PHE A 182 12.09 -4.46 5.57
CA PHE A 182 10.98 -4.95 6.39
C PHE A 182 9.71 -5.11 5.57
N THR A 183 8.72 -5.79 6.12
CA THR A 183 7.39 -5.94 5.53
C THR A 183 6.38 -5.28 6.47
N ASP A 184 5.45 -4.49 5.91
CA ASP A 184 4.36 -3.93 6.71
C ASP A 184 3.31 -5.00 7.06
N ASN A 185 2.24 -4.60 7.76
CA ASN A 185 1.20 -5.54 8.19
C ASN A 185 0.33 -6.04 7.01
N ASP A 186 0.31 -5.31 5.90
CA ASP A 186 -0.40 -5.69 4.67
C ASP A 186 0.47 -6.57 3.74
N GLY A 187 1.70 -6.91 4.14
CA GLY A 187 2.59 -7.76 3.37
C GLY A 187 3.43 -7.02 2.33
N VAL A 188 3.44 -5.69 2.31
CA VAL A 188 4.23 -4.91 1.35
C VAL A 188 5.68 -4.79 1.84
N PRO A 189 6.67 -5.16 1.03
CA PRO A 189 8.07 -5.02 1.40
C PRO A 189 8.55 -3.58 1.19
N TRP A 190 9.27 -3.07 2.19
CA TRP A 190 9.81 -1.72 2.25
C TRP A 190 11.32 -1.77 2.48
N GLN A 191 12.02 -0.77 1.98
CA GLN A 191 13.42 -0.51 2.25
C GLN A 191 13.62 0.91 2.76
N ARG A 192 14.51 1.06 3.76
CA ARG A 192 14.94 2.36 4.26
C ARG A 192 16.45 2.45 4.33
N ASP A 193 17.03 3.48 3.73
CA ASP A 193 18.48 3.68 3.75
C ASP A 193 18.96 4.48 4.96
N ALA A 194 20.29 4.57 5.15
CA ALA A 194 20.91 5.29 6.26
C ALA A 194 20.61 6.80 6.29
N THR A 195 20.10 7.39 5.21
CA THR A 195 19.66 8.80 5.15
C THR A 195 18.20 8.98 5.56
N GLY A 196 17.47 7.88 5.68
CA GLY A 196 16.05 7.85 6.00
C GLY A 196 15.13 7.79 4.78
N ASP A 197 15.68 7.70 3.56
CA ASP A 197 14.90 7.55 2.33
C ASP A 197 14.17 6.21 2.37
N LEU A 198 12.84 6.25 2.18
CA LEU A 198 11.94 5.11 2.29
C LEU A 198 11.36 4.79 0.92
N ARG A 199 11.48 3.54 0.49
CA ARG A 199 10.96 3.08 -0.81
C ARG A 199 10.28 1.72 -0.67
N GLU A 200 9.22 1.53 -1.45
CA GLU A 200 8.63 0.22 -1.65
C GLU A 200 9.55 -0.64 -2.52
N VAL A 201 9.74 -1.90 -2.15
CA VAL A 201 10.56 -2.85 -2.90
C VAL A 201 9.64 -3.63 -3.82
N LEU A 202 9.84 -3.53 -5.13
CA LEU A 202 9.08 -4.37 -6.05
C LEU A 202 9.53 -5.84 -5.88
N PRO A 203 8.59 -6.81 -5.82
CA PRO A 203 8.95 -8.20 -5.78
C PRO A 203 9.81 -8.55 -7.01
N PRO A 204 10.82 -9.43 -6.87
CA PRO A 204 11.56 -9.90 -8.03
C PRO A 204 10.60 -10.59 -8.99
N THR A 205 10.52 -10.07 -10.22
CA THR A 205 9.78 -10.66 -11.34
C THR A 205 10.44 -11.91 -11.86
#